data_AF-A0A2T9ZPI0-F1
#
_entry.id   AF-A0A2T9ZPI0-F1
#
_cell.length_a   1.000
_cell.length_b   1.000
_cell.length_c   1.000
_cell.angle_alpha   90.00
_cell.angle_beta   90.00
_cell.angle_gamma   90.00
#
_symmetry.space_group_name_H-M   'P 1'
#
loop_
_entity.id
_entity.type
_entity.pdbx_description
1 polymer ?
#
loop_
_entity_poly.entity_id
_entity_poly.type
_entity_poly.pdbx_seq_one_letter_code
_entity_poly.pdbx_strand_id
1 'polypeptide(L)'
;MNGLASSSLSAKKNCEYYSQKIAEHSPPKTENDERLIRSYQRILIRDRSLLYNLELLEMVETMRKDATAGVTGISSHLSMSSTSLDLDELRVLLDENSDNV
;
A
#
# COMPACT_ATOMS: atom_id res chain seq x y z
N MET A 1 -9.05 -9.07 -13.14
CA MET A 1 -8.57 -7.82 -12.56
C MET A 1 -7.20 -7.50 -13.14
N ASN A 2 -7.14 -6.92 -14.35
CA ASN A 2 -5.87 -6.77 -15.09
C ASN A 2 -5.37 -5.32 -15.17
N GLY A 3 -6.17 -4.34 -14.73
CA GLY A 3 -5.83 -2.92 -14.79
C GLY A 3 -4.71 -2.54 -13.81
N LEU A 4 -4.75 -3.04 -12.58
CA LEU A 4 -3.79 -2.68 -11.53
C LEU A 4 -2.35 -3.10 -11.87
N ALA A 5 -2.18 -4.31 -12.42
CA ALA A 5 -0.87 -4.83 -12.84
C ALA A 5 -0.29 -4.04 -14.04
N SER A 6 -1.16 -3.58 -14.96
CA SER A 6 -0.72 -2.73 -16.08
C SER A 6 -0.29 -1.34 -15.59
N SER A 7 -1.07 -0.73 -14.69
CA SER A 7 -0.75 0.56 -14.08
C SER A 7 0.54 0.51 -13.25
N SER A 8 0.79 -0.58 -12.52
CA SER A 8 2.03 -0.73 -11.74
C SER A 8 3.27 -0.89 -12.63
N LEU A 9 3.17 -1.65 -13.72
CA LEU A 9 4.29 -1.82 -14.66
C LEU A 9 4.63 -0.50 -15.38
N SER A 10 3.62 0.26 -15.81
CA SER A 10 3.84 1.56 -16.45
C SER A 10 4.48 2.56 -15.48
N ALA A 11 3.99 2.61 -14.24
CA ALA A 11 4.54 3.53 -13.24
C ALA A 11 5.99 3.18 -12.86
N LYS A 12 6.36 1.88 -12.81
CA LYS A 12 7.76 1.45 -12.62
C LYS A 12 8.68 1.95 -13.72
N LYS A 13 8.30 1.73 -15.00
CA LYS A 13 9.08 2.20 -16.16
C LYS A 13 9.26 3.72 -16.16
N ASN A 14 8.22 4.46 -15.79
CA ASN A 14 8.31 5.92 -15.67
C ASN A 14 9.29 6.34 -14.57
N CYS A 15 9.27 5.68 -13.41
CA CYS A 15 10.20 5.97 -12.33
C CYS A 15 11.67 5.76 -12.74
N GLU A 16 11.95 4.67 -13.46
CA GLU A 16 13.28 4.38 -14.01
C GLU A 16 13.70 5.46 -15.00
N TYR A 17 12.81 5.81 -15.94
CA TYR A 17 13.03 6.86 -16.92
C TYR A 17 13.38 8.21 -16.27
N TYR A 18 12.58 8.67 -15.31
CA TYR A 18 12.83 9.97 -14.66
C TYR A 18 14.08 9.94 -13.78
N SER A 19 14.41 8.81 -13.15
CA SER A 19 15.66 8.65 -12.40
C SER A 19 16.88 8.77 -13.31
N GLN A 20 16.83 8.15 -14.50
CA GLN A 20 17.88 8.28 -15.51
C GLN A 20 18.00 9.73 -16.00
N LYS A 21 16.88 10.40 -16.29
CA LYS A 21 16.90 11.82 -16.70
C LYS A 21 17.47 12.75 -15.64
N ILE A 22 17.16 12.54 -14.36
CA ILE A 22 17.78 13.32 -13.29
C ILE A 22 19.31 13.13 -13.29
N ALA A 23 19.79 11.90 -13.46
CA ALA A 23 21.22 11.61 -13.50
C ALA A 23 21.93 12.25 -14.69
N GLU A 24 21.30 12.27 -15.88
CA GLU A 24 21.85 12.93 -17.08
C GLU A 24 22.09 14.44 -16.90
N HIS A 25 21.26 15.10 -16.09
CA HIS A 25 21.35 16.54 -15.82
C HIS A 25 22.07 16.89 -14.50
N SER A 26 22.57 15.89 -13.76
CA SER A 26 23.22 16.10 -12.46
C SER A 26 24.75 15.91 -12.52
N PRO A 27 25.56 16.81 -11.92
CA PRO A 27 25.15 18.08 -11.32
C PRO A 27 24.68 19.09 -12.38
N PRO A 28 23.72 19.98 -12.05
CA PRO A 28 23.19 20.95 -12.99
C PRO A 28 24.29 21.93 -13.44
N LYS A 29 24.38 22.15 -14.75
CA LYS A 29 25.35 23.10 -15.35
C LYS A 29 24.69 24.42 -15.73
N THR A 30 23.37 24.39 -15.93
CA THR A 30 22.56 25.53 -16.34
C THR A 30 21.31 25.66 -15.48
N GLU A 31 20.71 26.85 -15.44
CA GLU A 31 19.41 27.05 -14.78
C GLU A 31 18.30 26.16 -15.40
N ASN A 32 18.42 25.87 -16.71
CA ASN A 32 17.51 24.96 -17.38
C ASN A 32 17.65 23.53 -16.86
N ASP A 33 18.87 23.05 -16.60
CA ASP A 33 19.09 21.73 -15.98
C ASP A 33 18.42 21.66 -14.60
N GLU A 34 18.53 22.72 -13.79
CA GLU A 34 17.86 22.76 -12.49
C GLU A 34 16.33 22.69 -12.61
N ARG A 35 15.75 23.39 -13.60
CA ARG A 35 14.31 23.36 -13.85
C ARG A 35 13.86 21.98 -14.34
N LEU A 36 14.65 21.33 -15.19
CA LEU A 36 14.40 19.97 -15.67
C LEU A 36 14.48 18.96 -14.53
N ILE A 37 15.56 18.97 -13.75
CA ILE A 37 15.75 18.10 -12.58
C ILE A 37 14.58 18.24 -11.61
N ARG A 38 14.20 19.48 -11.24
CA ARG A 38 13.05 19.73 -10.35
C ARG A 38 11.73 19.20 -10.92
N SER A 39 11.56 19.28 -12.24
CA SER A 39 10.35 18.77 -12.90
C SER A 39 10.33 17.25 -12.90
N TYR A 40 11.43 16.58 -13.24
CA TYR A 40 11.54 15.13 -13.18
C TYR A 40 11.41 14.59 -11.75
N GLN A 41 11.98 15.26 -10.75
CA GLN A 41 11.83 14.88 -9.34
C GLN A 41 10.36 14.92 -8.89
N ARG A 42 9.60 15.97 -9.24
CA ARG A 42 8.17 16.06 -8.92
C ARG A 42 7.37 14.91 -9.52
N ILE A 43 7.65 14.57 -10.77
CA ILE A 43 6.96 13.46 -11.45
C ILE A 43 7.36 12.12 -10.80
N LEU A 44 8.65 11.92 -10.50
CA LEU A 44 9.17 10.72 -9.85
C LEU A 44 8.51 10.48 -8.48
N ILE A 45 8.32 11.53 -7.68
CA ILE A 45 7.62 11.43 -6.39
C ILE A 45 6.19 10.96 -6.59
N ARG A 46 5.45 11.60 -7.52
CA ARG A 46 4.06 11.23 -7.82
C ARG A 46 3.93 9.77 -8.24
N ASP A 47 4.77 9.32 -9.17
CA ASP A 47 4.69 7.95 -9.71
C ASP A 47 5.12 6.91 -8.66
N ARG A 48 6.07 7.24 -7.77
CA ARG A 48 6.41 6.39 -6.60
C ARG A 48 5.25 6.28 -5.61
N SER A 49 4.57 7.38 -5.30
CA SER A 49 3.38 7.34 -4.43
C SER A 49 2.26 6.48 -5.03
N LEU A 50 2.07 6.55 -6.35
CA LEU A 50 1.11 5.68 -7.04
C LEU A 50 1.50 4.20 -6.90
N LEU A 51 2.78 3.84 -7.05
CA LEU A 51 3.25 2.47 -6.88
C LEU A 51 2.98 1.93 -5.48
N TYR A 52 3.31 2.73 -4.45
CA TYR A 52 3.04 2.36 -3.06
C TYR A 52 1.54 2.13 -2.80
N ASN A 53 0.69 3.01 -3.33
CA ASN A 53 -0.76 2.85 -3.19
C ASN A 53 -1.29 1.59 -3.90
N LEU A 54 -0.74 1.24 -5.06
CA LEU A 54 -1.10 0.01 -5.76
C LEU A 54 -0.67 -1.23 -4.98
N GLU A 55 0.51 -1.22 -4.36
CA GLU A 55 0.99 -2.30 -3.50
C GLU A 55 0.10 -2.49 -2.26
N LEU A 56 -0.31 -1.39 -1.61
CA LEU A 56 -1.26 -1.45 -0.50
C LEU A 56 -2.61 -2.04 -0.92
N LEU A 57 -3.12 -1.66 -2.09
CA LEU A 57 -4.37 -2.22 -2.62
C LEU A 57 -4.25 -3.72 -2.88
N GLU A 58 -3.13 -4.16 -3.46
CA GLU A 58 -2.85 -5.58 -3.69
C GLU A 58 -2.82 -6.36 -2.37
N MET A 59 -2.17 -5.83 -1.34
CA MET A 59 -2.15 -6.43 0.00
C MET A 59 -3.54 -6.53 0.64
N VAL A 60 -4.38 -5.49 0.48
CA VAL A 60 -5.77 -5.54 0.97
C VAL A 60 -6.59 -6.59 0.20
N GLU A 61 -6.38 -6.72 -1.10
CA GLU A 61 -7.03 -7.76 -1.91
C GLU A 61 -6.59 -9.17 -1.51
N THR A 62 -5.31 -9.41 -1.23
CA THR A 62 -4.81 -10.71 -0.77
C THR A 62 -5.37 -11.07 0.61
N MET A 63 -5.33 -10.14 1.56
CA MET A 63 -5.91 -10.34 2.90
C MET A 63 -7.41 -10.70 2.84
N ARG A 64 -8.17 -10.06 1.94
CA ARG A 64 -9.60 -10.39 1.74
C ARG A 64 -9.78 -11.79 1.15
N LYS A 65 -8.95 -12.18 0.18
CA LYS A 65 -9.01 -13.53 -0.40
C LYS A 65 -8.68 -14.60 0.63
N ASP A 66 -7.66 -14.40 1.44
CA ASP A 66 -7.26 -15.33 2.50
C ASP A 66 -8.35 -15.47 3.56
N ALA A 67 -9.01 -14.36 3.94
CA ALA A 67 -10.17 -14.37 4.82
C ALA A 67 -11.35 -15.18 4.23
N THR A 68 -11.58 -15.12 2.91
CA THR A 68 -12.62 -15.92 2.25
C THR A 68 -12.22 -17.37 1.96
N ALA A 69 -10.94 -17.65 1.73
CA ALA A 69 -10.44 -19.01 1.47
C ALA A 69 -10.46 -19.91 2.72
N GLY A 70 -10.38 -19.31 3.92
CA GLY A 70 -10.60 -20.00 5.19
C GLY A 70 -12.04 -20.48 5.43
N VAL A 71 -13.00 -20.09 4.57
CA VAL A 71 -14.43 -20.41 4.75
C VAL A 71 -14.87 -21.67 3.98
N THR A 72 -14.11 -22.14 2.99
CA THR A 72 -14.56 -23.19 2.05
C THR A 72 -14.06 -24.61 2.33
N GLY A 73 -13.46 -24.88 3.50
CA GLY A 73 -12.76 -26.15 3.75
C GLY A 73 -12.98 -26.83 5.10
N ILE A 74 -13.98 -26.46 5.90
CA ILE A 74 -14.17 -27.05 7.23
C ILE A 74 -15.42 -27.94 7.25
N SER A 75 -15.12 -29.24 7.24
CA SER A 75 -15.93 -30.37 7.69
C SER A 75 -16.94 -30.00 8.79
N SER A 76 -18.12 -30.60 8.70
CA SER A 76 -19.34 -30.40 9.49
C SER A 76 -19.26 -30.78 10.99
N HIS A 77 -18.12 -30.56 11.65
CA HIS A 77 -17.97 -30.82 13.07
C HIS A 77 -16.80 -30.02 13.60
N LEU A 78 -17.01 -28.74 13.94
CA LEU A 78 -16.32 -27.98 14.99
C LEU A 78 -16.99 -26.58 15.01
N SER A 79 -17.45 -26.21 16.19
CA SER A 79 -18.24 -25.00 16.47
C SER A 79 -17.64 -23.75 15.87
N MET A 80 -18.50 -22.92 15.28
CA MET A 80 -18.21 -21.54 14.90
C MET A 80 -17.57 -20.80 16.07
N SER A 81 -16.25 -20.62 16.03
CA SER A 81 -15.59 -19.53 16.74
C SER A 81 -15.57 -18.37 15.76
N SER A 82 -16.60 -17.53 15.84
CA SER A 82 -16.55 -16.22 15.24
C SER A 82 -15.43 -15.45 15.91
N THR A 83 -14.33 -15.20 15.21
CA THR A 83 -13.41 -14.10 15.55
C THR A 83 -14.07 -12.77 15.18
N SER A 84 -15.32 -12.59 15.61
CA SER A 84 -15.87 -11.29 15.93
C SER A 84 -15.09 -10.83 17.14
N LEU A 85 -14.26 -9.79 16.98
CA LEU A 85 -13.73 -9.06 18.12
C LEU A 85 -14.91 -8.72 19.02
N ASP A 86 -14.97 -9.36 20.18
CA ASP A 86 -16.02 -9.15 21.15
C ASP A 86 -15.83 -7.75 21.72
N LEU A 87 -16.61 -6.82 21.19
CA LEU A 87 -16.55 -5.41 21.60
C LEU A 87 -16.92 -5.24 23.07
N ASP A 88 -17.63 -6.22 23.66
CA ASP A 88 -17.93 -6.22 25.08
C ASP A 88 -16.69 -6.60 25.91
N GLU A 89 -15.88 -7.55 25.46
CA GLU A 89 -14.59 -7.89 26.11
C GLU A 89 -13.60 -6.70 26.03
N LEU A 90 -13.57 -6.00 24.90
CA LEU A 90 -12.74 -4.80 24.73
C LEU A 90 -13.23 -3.63 25.59
N ARG A 91 -14.53 -3.55 25.86
CA ARG A 91 -15.13 -2.53 26.72
C ARG A 91 -14.87 -2.80 28.19
N VAL A 92 -14.92 -4.06 28.62
CA VAL A 92 -14.54 -4.48 29.98
C VAL A 92 -13.08 -4.15 30.26
N LEU A 93 -12.16 -4.45 29.34
CA LEU A 93 -10.74 -4.13 29.51
C LEU A 93 -10.43 -2.62 29.54
N LEU A 94 -11.26 -1.80 28.89
CA LEU A 94 -11.14 -0.34 28.93
C LEU A 94 -11.73 0.26 30.22
N ASP A 95 -12.80 -0.33 30.75
CA ASP A 95 -13.39 0.07 32.04
C ASP A 95 -12.52 -0.39 33.23
N GLU A 96 -11.86 -1.55 33.16
CA GLU A 96 -10.91 -2.00 34.20
C GLU A 96 -9.67 -1.11 34.30
N ASN A 97 -9.36 -0.33 33.26
CA ASN A 97 -8.23 0.60 33.25
C ASN A 97 -8.61 2.04 33.64
N SER A 98 -9.91 2.35 33.82
CA SER A 98 -10.37 3.69 34.21
C SER A 98 -10.55 3.87 35.73
N ASP A 99 -10.45 2.79 36.51
CA ASP A 99 -10.48 2.80 37.98
C ASP A 99 -9.09 2.89 38.66
N ASN A 100 -8.01 2.98 37.87
CA ASN A 100 -6.68 3.35 38.38
C ASN A 100 -6.44 4.86 38.17
N VAL A 101 -6.91 5.62 39.16
CA VAL A 101 -6.59 7.01 39.54
C VAL A 101 -5.34 7.62 38.90
#